data_AF-A0A8D3BBZ9-F1
#
_entry.id   AF-A0A8D3BBZ9-F1
#
_cell.length_a   1.000
_cell.length_b   1.000
_cell.length_c   1.000
_cell.angle_alpha   90.00
_cell.angle_beta   90.00
_cell.angle_gamma   90.00
#
_symmetry.space_group_name_H-M   'P 1'
#
loop_
_entity.id
_entity.type
_entity.pdbx_description
1 polymer ?
#
loop_
_entity_poly.entity_id
_entity_poly.type
_entity_poly.pdbx_seq_one_letter_code
_entity_poly.pdbx_strand_id
1 'polypeptide(L)'
;MPNLLLFSSSPPHACPTFKSPIHHQHFYLIIRYVEAIVLVSDEEIKAAVTVLYGSGLVVEPSGSAAFAAIVNNKIPELEGKSVVCILSGGNVGKDELANYPEVTDVCSSTLSYLQLSDKNDAHWKVSKK
;
A
#
# COMPACT_ATOMS: atom_id res chain seq x y z
N MET A 1 4.83 16.08 -15.43
CA MET A 1 4.61 15.12 -14.32
C MET A 1 5.97 14.94 -13.68
N PRO A 2 6.16 15.26 -12.40
CA PRO A 2 7.45 15.07 -11.79
C PRO A 2 7.78 13.58 -11.73
N ASN A 3 8.93 13.18 -12.27
CA ASN A 3 9.47 11.83 -12.12
C ASN A 3 10.07 11.72 -10.72
N LEU A 4 9.29 11.22 -9.76
CA LEU A 4 9.72 11.10 -8.38
C LEU A 4 10.22 9.70 -8.06
N LEU A 5 11.33 9.62 -7.33
CA LEU A 5 11.83 8.38 -6.78
C LEU A 5 11.72 8.40 -5.25
N LEU A 6 11.46 7.24 -4.66
CA LEU A 6 11.06 7.14 -3.27
C LEU A 6 11.96 6.17 -2.52
N PHE A 7 12.37 6.58 -1.32
CA PHE A 7 13.12 5.75 -0.39
C PHE A 7 12.50 5.80 1.00
N SER A 8 12.63 4.72 1.76
CA SER A 8 12.39 4.78 3.21
C SER A 8 13.58 5.45 3.88
N SER A 9 13.34 6.37 4.83
CA SER A 9 14.38 7.18 5.49
C SER A 9 15.13 6.50 6.64
N SER A 10 14.74 5.32 7.12
CA SER A 10 15.17 4.88 8.46
C SER A 10 15.44 3.37 8.58
N PRO A 11 16.50 2.94 9.29
CA PRO A 11 16.54 1.63 9.94
C PRO A 11 15.86 1.69 11.33
N PRO A 12 15.11 0.66 11.80
CA PRO A 12 14.81 -0.66 11.20
C PRO A 12 13.30 -0.89 10.85
N HIS A 13 12.96 -1.16 9.59
CA HIS A 13 12.56 -2.49 9.06
C HIS A 13 11.06 -2.75 8.79
N ALA A 14 10.30 -1.80 8.22
CA ALA A 14 9.04 -2.15 7.54
C ALA A 14 9.25 -2.78 6.15
N CYS A 15 10.35 -2.44 5.46
CA CYS A 15 10.59 -2.85 4.09
C CYS A 15 11.97 -3.49 3.89
N PRO A 16 12.09 -4.83 3.78
CA PRO A 16 13.36 -5.49 3.49
C PRO A 16 13.82 -5.26 2.04
N THR A 17 12.91 -5.00 1.11
CA THR A 17 13.18 -4.88 -0.35
C THR A 17 13.99 -3.62 -0.71
N PHE A 18 13.94 -2.55 0.09
CA PHE A 18 14.72 -1.33 -0.16
C PHE A 18 16.20 -1.41 0.25
N LYS A 19 16.70 -2.59 0.64
CA LYS A 19 18.08 -2.75 1.16
C LYS A 19 19.15 -2.90 0.08
N SER A 20 18.77 -3.14 -1.17
CA SER A 20 19.74 -3.35 -2.24
C SER A 20 20.42 -2.05 -2.67
N PRO A 21 21.75 -2.03 -2.85
CA PRO A 21 22.44 -0.85 -3.36
C PRO A 21 22.02 -0.56 -4.81
N ILE A 22 21.96 0.72 -5.16
CA ILE A 22 21.64 1.17 -6.51
C ILE A 22 22.80 0.82 -7.44
N HIS A 23 22.53 0.05 -8.49
CA HIS A 23 23.51 -0.29 -9.51
C HIS A 23 23.92 0.96 -10.32
N HIS A 24 25.19 1.02 -10.77
CA HIS A 24 25.76 2.19 -11.45
C HIS A 24 24.94 2.67 -12.66
N GLN A 25 24.35 1.75 -13.42
CA GLN A 25 23.51 2.09 -14.58
C GLN A 25 22.20 2.78 -14.15
N HIS A 26 21.58 2.31 -13.07
CA HIS A 26 20.37 2.92 -12.53
C HIS A 26 20.66 4.29 -11.95
N PHE A 27 21.80 4.44 -11.26
CA PHE A 27 22.21 5.73 -10.69
C PHE A 27 22.29 6.83 -11.76
N TYR A 28 22.88 6.54 -12.92
CA TYR A 28 22.95 7.51 -14.01
C TYR A 28 21.56 7.91 -14.54
N LEU A 29 20.64 6.94 -14.68
CA LEU A 29 19.27 7.23 -15.11
C LEU A 29 18.52 8.05 -14.06
N ILE A 30 18.71 7.77 -12.78
CA ILE A 30 18.09 8.52 -11.67
C ILE A 30 18.55 9.97 -11.74
N ILE A 31 19.85 10.22 -11.77
CA ILE A 31 20.39 11.59 -11.85
C ILE A 31 19.89 12.35 -13.08
N ARG A 32 19.64 11.65 -14.20
CA ARG A 32 19.21 12.28 -15.46
C ARG A 32 17.71 12.57 -15.53
N TYR A 33 16.86 11.70 -14.96
CA TYR A 33 15.42 11.73 -15.21
C TYR A 33 14.55 11.92 -13.98
N VAL A 34 15.09 11.70 -12.78
CA VAL A 34 14.36 11.89 -11.52
C VAL A 34 14.49 13.33 -11.05
N GLU A 35 13.36 13.97 -10.80
CA GLU A 35 13.31 15.38 -10.39
C GLU A 35 13.53 15.55 -8.89
N ALA A 36 13.04 14.60 -8.08
CA ALA A 36 13.21 14.63 -6.64
C ALA A 36 13.20 13.23 -6.03
N ILE A 37 13.78 13.15 -4.83
CA ILE A 37 13.72 11.98 -3.97
C ILE A 37 12.91 12.35 -2.73
N VAL A 38 11.87 11.58 -2.45
CA VAL A 38 11.04 11.77 -1.24
C VAL A 38 11.23 10.60 -0.30
N LEU A 39 11.26 10.94 0.99
CA LEU A 39 11.42 10.01 2.07
C LEU A 39 10.11 9.77 2.81
N VAL A 40 9.86 8.52 3.16
CA VAL A 40 8.71 8.09 3.96
C VAL A 40 9.16 7.28 5.17
N SER A 41 8.42 7.38 6.27
CA SER A 41 8.67 6.60 7.48
C SER A 41 8.02 5.21 7.41
N ASP A 42 8.47 4.31 8.28
CA ASP A 42 7.91 2.97 8.39
C ASP A 42 6.44 3.00 8.87
N GLU A 43 6.05 3.98 9.69
CA GLU A 43 4.68 4.22 10.13
C GLU A 43 3.80 4.68 8.97
N GLU A 44 4.31 5.59 8.12
CA GLU A 44 3.61 6.07 6.93
C GLU A 44 3.38 4.92 5.93
N ILE A 45 4.37 4.04 5.78
CA ILE A 45 4.25 2.81 4.96
C ILE A 45 3.20 1.87 5.55
N LYS A 46 3.19 1.64 6.87
CA LYS A 46 2.20 0.76 7.52
C LYS A 46 0.78 1.27 7.33
N ALA A 47 0.55 2.57 7.53
CA ALA A 47 -0.75 3.19 7.30
C ALA A 47 -1.18 3.06 5.83
N ALA A 48 -0.26 3.25 4.88
CA ALA A 48 -0.52 3.09 3.46
C ALA A 48 -0.97 1.67 3.09
N VAL A 49 -0.31 0.62 3.63
CA VAL A 49 -0.71 -0.78 3.44
C VAL A 49 -2.13 -1.02 3.96
N THR A 50 -2.46 -0.51 5.15
CA THR A 50 -3.81 -0.64 5.71
C THR A 50 -4.88 -0.02 4.80
N VAL A 51 -4.65 1.20 4.32
CA VAL A 51 -5.59 1.92 3.44
C VAL A 51 -5.79 1.17 2.11
N LEU A 52 -4.70 0.69 1.51
CA LEU A 52 -4.75 -0.09 0.27
C LEU A 52 -5.53 -1.40 0.48
N TYR A 53 -5.31 -2.09 1.60
CA TYR A 53 -6.04 -3.30 1.93
C TYR A 53 -7.54 -3.05 2.11
N GLY A 54 -7.92 -2.00 2.84
CA GLY A 54 -9.32 -1.58 2.99
C GLY A 54 -10.00 -1.22 1.66
N SER A 55 -9.20 -0.89 0.63
CA SER A 55 -9.64 -0.64 -0.74
C SER A 55 -9.69 -1.90 -1.62
N GLY A 56 -9.40 -3.08 -1.06
CA GLY A 56 -9.37 -4.36 -1.77
C GLY A 56 -8.05 -4.67 -2.48
N LEU A 57 -6.99 -3.89 -2.24
CA LEU A 57 -5.67 -4.08 -2.86
C LEU A 57 -4.71 -4.71 -1.86
N VAL A 58 -4.18 -5.88 -2.21
CA VAL A 58 -3.12 -6.54 -1.43
C VAL A 58 -1.77 -6.06 -1.96
N VAL A 59 -1.11 -5.19 -1.18
CA VAL A 59 0.14 -4.54 -1.55
C VAL A 59 1.14 -4.75 -0.42
N GLU A 60 2.36 -5.16 -0.76
CA GLU A 60 3.43 -5.30 0.22
C GLU A 60 3.96 -3.93 0.67
N PRO A 61 4.66 -3.82 1.81
CA PRO A 61 5.17 -2.53 2.32
C PRO A 61 6.03 -1.78 1.30
N SER A 62 6.93 -2.47 0.60
CA SER A 62 7.78 -1.88 -0.44
C SER A 62 6.97 -1.25 -1.58
N GLY A 63 5.92 -1.95 -2.01
CA GLY A 63 5.02 -1.53 -3.09
C GLY A 63 4.12 -0.37 -2.73
N SER A 64 3.93 -0.08 -1.44
CA SER A 64 3.07 1.00 -0.96
C SER A 64 3.78 2.35 -0.77
N ALA A 65 5.11 2.42 -0.89
CA ALA A 65 5.89 3.61 -0.56
C ALA A 65 5.50 4.86 -1.36
N ALA A 66 5.14 4.70 -2.64
CA ALA A 66 4.65 5.82 -3.46
C ALA A 66 3.29 6.34 -3.02
N PHE A 67 2.41 5.43 -2.64
CA PHE A 67 1.13 5.81 -2.10
C PHE A 67 1.31 6.53 -0.76
N ALA A 68 2.20 6.02 0.11
CA ALA A 68 2.52 6.63 1.41
C ALA A 68 2.98 8.09 1.26
N ALA A 69 3.84 8.40 0.28
CA ALA A 69 4.31 9.77 0.05
C ALA A 69 3.17 10.71 -0.39
N ILE A 70 2.26 10.22 -1.25
CA ILE A 70 1.14 11.02 -1.76
C ILE A 70 0.13 11.30 -0.64
N VAL A 71 -0.30 10.28 0.12
CA VAL A 71 -1.33 10.46 1.16
C VAL A 71 -0.85 11.26 2.36
N ASN A 72 0.47 11.28 2.61
CA ASN A 72 1.09 12.13 3.64
C ASN A 72 1.49 13.52 3.11
N ASN A 73 1.02 13.91 1.91
CA ASN A 73 1.25 15.20 1.28
C ASN A 73 2.75 15.62 1.26
N LYS A 74 3.65 14.66 1.02
CA LYS A 74 5.10 14.91 0.94
C LYS A 74 5.51 15.64 -0.34
N ILE A 75 4.59 15.75 -1.30
CA ILE A 75 4.80 16.33 -2.63
C ILE A 75 3.66 17.34 -2.88
N PRO A 76 3.72 18.53 -2.26
CA PRO A 76 2.61 19.50 -2.31
C PRO A 76 2.29 19.96 -3.74
N GLU A 77 3.26 19.87 -4.66
CA GLU A 77 3.08 20.24 -6.06
C GLU A 77 2.11 19.33 -6.82
N LEU A 78 1.68 18.21 -6.24
CA LEU A 78 0.70 17.30 -6.85
C LEU A 78 -0.75 17.76 -6.67
N GLU A 79 -1.02 18.74 -5.81
CA GLU A 79 -2.38 19.22 -5.54
C GLU A 79 -3.08 19.71 -6.84
N GLY A 80 -4.31 19.24 -7.05
CA GLY A 80 -5.10 19.56 -8.24
C GLY A 80 -4.61 18.95 -9.56
N LYS A 81 -3.58 18.09 -9.54
CA LYS A 81 -3.04 17.42 -10.73
C LYS A 81 -3.52 15.97 -10.83
N SER A 82 -3.57 15.46 -12.05
CA SER A 82 -3.73 14.02 -12.27
C SER A 82 -2.41 13.31 -11.98
N VAL A 83 -2.42 12.35 -11.06
CA VAL A 83 -1.22 11.63 -10.60
C VAL A 83 -1.40 10.14 -10.86
N VAL A 84 -0.34 9.49 -11.33
CA VAL A 84 -0.25 8.03 -11.42
C VAL A 84 0.69 7.55 -10.33
N CYS A 85 0.21 6.64 -9.49
CA CYS A 85 0.99 5.98 -8.45
C CYS A 85 1.25 4.53 -8.84
N ILE A 86 2.51 4.10 -8.78
CA ILE A 86 2.88 2.70 -9.05
C ILE A 86 2.85 1.92 -7.73
N LEU A 87 2.07 0.84 -7.71
CA LEU A 87 2.05 -0.14 -6.63
C LEU A 87 2.85 -1.36 -7.11
N SER A 88 4.12 -1.46 -6.70
CA SER A 88 5.09 -2.32 -7.40
C SER A 88 5.09 -3.79 -6.98
N GLY A 89 4.45 -4.15 -5.87
CA GLY A 89 4.53 -5.51 -5.34
C GLY A 89 3.38 -5.87 -4.39
N GLY A 90 3.03 -7.15 -4.36
CA GLY A 90 1.96 -7.74 -3.55
C GLY A 90 2.35 -9.09 -2.96
N ASN A 91 3.65 -9.38 -2.87
CA ASN A 91 4.18 -10.64 -2.33
C ASN A 91 4.14 -10.61 -0.80
N VAL A 92 2.94 -10.57 -0.22
CA VAL A 92 2.73 -10.53 1.23
C VAL A 92 1.84 -11.70 1.66
N GLY A 93 2.29 -12.44 2.66
CA GLY A 93 1.55 -13.56 3.24
C GLY A 93 0.46 -13.11 4.23
N LYS A 94 -0.49 -14.01 4.53
CA LYS A 94 -1.54 -13.75 5.54
C LYS A 94 -0.96 -13.47 6.93
N ASP A 95 0.08 -14.21 7.32
CA ASP A 95 0.74 -14.06 8.62
C ASP A 95 1.51 -12.73 8.71
N GLU A 96 2.09 -12.28 7.61
CA GLU A 96 2.78 -10.99 7.54
C GLU A 96 1.79 -9.84 7.63
N LEU A 97 0.63 -9.99 6.99
CA LEU A 97 -0.45 -9.02 7.03
C LEU A 97 -1.10 -8.92 8.42
N ALA A 98 -1.04 -9.98 9.23
CA ALA A 98 -1.49 -9.96 10.62
C ALA A 98 -0.67 -9.00 11.51
N ASN A 99 0.53 -8.59 11.08
CA ASN A 99 1.32 -7.57 11.77
C ASN A 99 0.75 -6.14 11.62
N TYR A 100 -0.29 -5.96 10.81
CA TYR A 100 -0.99 -4.69 10.61
C TYR A 100 -2.33 -4.78 11.36
N PRO A 101 -2.41 -4.35 12.63
CA PRO A 101 -3.59 -4.56 13.46
C PRO A 101 -4.87 -3.97 12.85
N GLU A 102 -4.77 -2.81 12.20
CA GLU A 102 -5.91 -2.17 11.54
C GLU A 102 -6.42 -2.97 10.31
N VAL A 103 -5.56 -3.76 9.66
CA VAL A 103 -5.98 -4.69 8.60
C VAL A 103 -6.82 -5.84 9.18
N THR A 104 -6.45 -6.32 10.36
CA THR A 104 -7.20 -7.40 11.04
C THR A 104 -8.58 -6.94 11.52
N ASP A 105 -8.75 -5.65 11.84
CA ASP A 105 -10.04 -5.06 12.20
C ASP A 105 -10.99 -4.99 11.00
N VAL A 106 -10.49 -4.69 9.80
CA VAL A 106 -11.29 -4.72 8.55
C VAL A 106 -11.83 -6.13 8.27
N CYS A 107 -10.99 -7.16 8.46
CA CYS A 107 -11.44 -8.55 8.36
C CYS A 107 -12.48 -8.92 9.43
N SER A 108 -12.31 -8.46 10.67
CA SER A 108 -13.23 -8.75 11.79
C SER A 108 -14.61 -8.10 11.60
N SER A 109 -14.65 -6.88 11.08
CA SER A 109 -15.89 -6.16 10.75
C SER A 109 -16.59 -6.73 9.52
N THR A 110 -15.84 -7.22 8.51
CA THR A 110 -16.41 -7.92 7.36
C THR A 110 -16.95 -9.31 7.74
N LEU A 111 -16.25 -10.05 8.61
CA LEU A 111 -16.70 -11.35 9.13
C LEU A 111 -17.97 -11.22 9.98
N SER A 112 -18.09 -10.16 10.79
CA SER A 112 -19.33 -9.91 11.53
C SER A 112 -20.50 -9.55 10.59
N TYR A 113 -20.27 -8.84 9.49
CA TYR A 113 -21.29 -8.58 8.46
C TYR A 113 -21.74 -9.86 7.74
N LEU A 114 -20.80 -10.74 7.36
CA LEU A 114 -21.11 -12.06 6.77
C LEU A 114 -21.88 -12.96 7.77
N GLN A 115 -21.46 -12.98 9.03
CA GLN A 115 -22.15 -13.73 10.09
C GLN A 115 -23.55 -13.17 10.44
N LEU A 116 -23.79 -11.88 10.22
CA LEU A 116 -25.11 -11.26 10.34
C LEU A 116 -26.00 -11.59 9.13
N SER A 117 -25.44 -11.63 7.92
CA SER A 117 -26.14 -12.03 6.69
C SER A 117 -26.58 -13.50 6.74
N ASP A 118 -25.74 -14.39 7.28
CA ASP A 118 -26.06 -15.82 7.42
C ASP A 118 -27.18 -16.10 8.44
N LYS A 119 -27.41 -15.18 9.40
CA LYS A 119 -28.41 -15.37 10.46
C LYS A 119 -29.81 -14.88 10.12
N ASN A 120 -29.97 -14.03 9.09
CA ASN A 120 -31.28 -13.43 8.76
C ASN A 120 -31.79 -13.70 7.33
N ASP A 121 -31.03 -14.35 6.44
CA ASP A 121 -31.46 -14.56 5.04
C ASP A 121 -31.51 -16.02 4.57
N ALA A 122 -31.69 -16.96 5.51
CA ALA A 122 -32.01 -18.36 5.20
C ALA A 122 -33.49 -18.51 4.77
N HIS A 123 -33.92 -17.82 3.70
CA HIS A 123 -35.22 -18.03 3.07
C HIS A 123 -35.27 -17.65 1.59
N TRP A 124 -34.26 -18.02 0.79
CA TRP A 124 -34.39 -17.97 -0.67
C TRP A 124 -34.83 -19.35 -1.22
N LYS A 125 -36.10 -19.45 -1.63
CA LYS A 125 -36.63 -20.61 -2.37
C LYS A 125 -36.13 -20.56 -3.80
N VAL A 126 -35.25 -21.48 -4.20
CA VAL A 126 -34.97 -21.76 -5.62
C VAL A 126 -36.24 -22.35 -6.25
N SER A 127 -36.96 -21.56 -7.03
CA SER A 127 -37.97 -22.09 -7.95
C SER A 127 -37.27 -22.39 -9.28
N LYS A 128 -37.18 -23.68 -9.64
CA LYS A 128 -36.80 -24.09 -10.99
C LYS A 128 -37.98 -23.86 -11.93
N LYS A 129 -37.76 -23.07 -12.98
CA LYS A 129 -38.53 -23.11 -14.24
C LYS A 129 -37.55 -23.15 -15.39
#